data_AF-A0A3B1AMP1-F1
#
_entry.id   AF-A0A3B1AMP1-F1
#
_cell.length_a   1.000
_cell.length_b   1.000
_cell.length_c   1.000
_cell.angle_alpha   90.00
_cell.angle_beta   90.00
_cell.angle_gamma   90.00
#
_symmetry.space_group_name_H-M   'P 1'
#
loop_
_entity.id
_entity.type
_entity.pdbx_description
1 polymer ?
#
loop_
_entity_poly.entity_id
_entity_poly.type
_entity_poly.pdbx_seq_one_letter_code
_entity_poly.pdbx_strand_id
1 'polypeptide(L)'
;MANARQLARQCAVQALYSWQLTDGDPFDIDAAFRIENDMDDVDVDYFRELLCEIPRLCEELDGHIIPLLARPLAEVDPVERAILRLGAYELK
;
A
#
# COMPACT_ATOMS: atom_id res chain seq x y z
N MET A 1 -7.12 -15.20 -16.02
CA MET A 1 -6.60 -13.82 -16.13
C MET A 1 -6.70 -13.22 -14.75
N ALA A 2 -5.61 -12.71 -14.19
CA ALA A 2 -5.67 -11.99 -12.93
C ALA A 2 -6.60 -10.78 -13.13
N ASN A 3 -7.48 -10.53 -12.16
CA ASN A 3 -8.36 -9.37 -12.21
C ASN A 3 -7.49 -8.10 -12.12
N ALA A 4 -7.74 -7.07 -12.93
CA ALA A 4 -6.95 -5.82 -12.94
C ALA A 4 -6.79 -5.21 -11.53
N ARG A 5 -7.79 -5.37 -10.66
CA ARG A 5 -7.72 -5.00 -9.24
C ARG A 5 -6.77 -5.85 -8.40
N GLN A 6 -6.64 -7.13 -8.69
CA GLN A 6 -5.67 -7.99 -8.02
C GLN A 6 -4.24 -7.54 -8.34
N LEU A 7 -3.97 -7.18 -9.59
CA LEU A 7 -2.67 -6.63 -10.00
C LEU A 7 -2.43 -5.26 -9.34
N ALA A 8 -3.45 -4.39 -9.29
CA ALA A 8 -3.35 -3.10 -8.60
C ALA A 8 -2.96 -3.24 -7.12
N ARG A 9 -3.53 -4.23 -6.40
CA ARG A 9 -3.12 -4.52 -5.01
C ARG A 9 -1.67 -4.97 -4.92
N GLN A 10 -1.21 -5.83 -5.83
CA GLN A 10 0.17 -6.31 -5.84
C GLN A 10 1.15 -5.14 -6.04
N CYS A 11 0.87 -4.26 -7.00
CA CYS A 11 1.63 -3.04 -7.23
C CYS A 11 1.58 -2.11 -6.01
N ALA A 12 0.39 -1.92 -5.42
CA ALA A 12 0.20 -1.06 -4.25
C ALA A 12 1.03 -1.54 -3.05
N VAL A 13 1.10 -2.84 -2.77
CA VAL A 13 1.96 -3.38 -1.69
C VAL A 13 3.43 -3.02 -1.91
N GLN A 14 3.93 -3.12 -3.14
CA GLN A 14 5.31 -2.77 -3.48
C GLN A 14 5.57 -1.26 -3.33
N ALA A 15 4.66 -0.43 -3.85
CA ALA A 15 4.78 1.02 -3.75
C ALA A 15 4.68 1.51 -2.29
N LEU A 16 3.77 0.94 -1.49
CA LEU A 16 3.63 1.21 -0.06
C LEU A 16 4.84 0.73 0.73
N TYR A 17 5.47 -0.38 0.32
CA TYR A 17 6.75 -0.80 0.91
C TYR A 17 7.83 0.25 0.66
N SER A 18 7.98 0.72 -0.58
CA SER A 18 8.92 1.80 -0.92
C SER A 18 8.66 3.05 -0.10
N TRP A 19 7.40 3.48 -0.02
CA TRP A 19 6.97 4.62 0.81
C TRP A 19 7.41 4.48 2.27
N GLN A 20 7.16 3.31 2.89
CA GLN A 20 7.51 3.09 4.29
C GLN A 20 9.01 3.10 4.58
N LEU A 21 9.86 2.84 3.58
CA LEU A 21 11.31 2.81 3.76
C LEU A 21 11.96 4.16 3.46
N THR A 22 11.41 4.92 2.52
CA THR A 22 12.01 6.18 2.07
C THR A 22 11.35 7.41 2.67
N ASP A 23 10.16 7.26 3.27
CA ASP A 23 9.27 8.36 3.65
C ASP A 23 9.04 9.34 2.48
N GLY A 24 9.07 8.79 1.25
CA GLY A 24 8.99 9.56 0.01
C GLY A 24 7.58 10.06 -0.27
N ASP A 25 7.46 11.07 -1.12
CA ASP A 25 6.15 11.56 -1.55
C ASP A 25 5.42 10.48 -2.38
N PRO A 26 4.15 10.12 -2.07
CA PRO A 26 3.40 9.13 -2.83
C PRO A 26 3.28 9.43 -4.33
N PHE A 27 3.27 10.71 -4.74
CA PHE A 27 3.25 11.10 -6.14
C PHE A 27 4.57 10.81 -6.85
N ASP A 28 5.71 11.06 -6.18
CA ASP A 28 7.02 10.72 -6.72
C ASP A 28 7.17 9.20 -6.87
N ILE A 29 6.62 8.44 -5.92
CA ILE A 29 6.60 6.97 -5.96
C ILE A 29 5.70 6.47 -7.09
N ASP A 30 4.50 7.04 -7.30
CA ASP A 30 3.62 6.70 -8.45
C ASP A 30 4.35 6.93 -9.78
N ALA A 31 5.02 8.08 -9.91
CA ALA A 31 5.74 8.45 -11.12
C ALA A 31 6.90 7.48 -11.41
N ALA A 32 7.73 7.19 -10.41
CA ALA A 32 8.84 6.24 -10.53
C ALA A 32 8.31 4.82 -10.84
N PHE A 33 7.27 4.37 -10.13
CA PHE A 33 6.72 3.03 -10.29
C PHE A 33 6.20 2.77 -11.70
N ARG A 34 5.56 3.76 -12.34
CA ARG A 34 5.07 3.67 -13.73
C ARG A 34 6.16 3.65 -14.78
N ILE A 35 7.33 4.21 -14.48
CA ILE A 35 8.48 4.16 -15.39
C ILE A 35 9.13 2.77 -15.34
N GLU A 36 9.16 2.16 -14.16
CA GLU A 36 9.84 0.90 -13.90
C GLU A 36 8.98 -0.35 -14.16
N ASN A 37 7.64 -0.22 -14.11
CA ASN A 37 6.71 -1.35 -14.19
C ASN A 37 5.72 -1.21 -15.35
N ASP A 38 5.39 -2.34 -15.95
CA ASP A 38 4.29 -2.44 -16.93
C ASP A 38 2.94 -2.40 -16.20
N MET A 39 2.11 -1.42 -16.57
CA MET A 39 0.82 -1.12 -15.93
C MET A 39 -0.36 -1.37 -16.87
N ASP A 40 -0.15 -1.99 -18.03
CA ASP A 40 -1.17 -2.13 -19.08
C ASP A 40 -2.42 -2.92 -18.62
N ASP A 41 -2.23 -3.94 -17.77
CA ASP A 41 -3.32 -4.76 -17.22
C ASP A 41 -3.74 -4.36 -15.78
N VAL A 42 -3.18 -3.27 -15.26
CA VAL A 42 -3.40 -2.83 -13.87
C VAL A 42 -4.57 -1.85 -13.80
N ASP A 43 -5.41 -1.98 -12.77
CA ASP A 43 -6.37 -0.92 -12.43
C ASP A 43 -5.60 0.28 -11.84
N VAL A 44 -5.19 1.17 -12.75
CA VAL A 44 -4.29 2.29 -12.48
C VAL A 44 -4.89 3.31 -11.52
N ASP A 45 -6.19 3.58 -11.65
CA ASP A 45 -6.90 4.52 -10.80
C ASP A 45 -7.00 3.96 -9.39
N TYR A 46 -7.30 2.67 -9.26
CA TYR A 46 -7.32 2.00 -7.97
C TYR A 46 -5.93 1.94 -7.31
N PHE A 47 -4.88 1.66 -8.08
CA PHE A 47 -3.51 1.70 -7.58
C PHE A 47 -3.15 3.08 -7.00
N ARG A 48 -3.48 4.16 -7.72
CA ARG A 48 -3.23 5.54 -7.26
C ARG A 48 -4.01 5.87 -6.00
N GLU A 49 -5.28 5.48 -5.94
CA GLU A 49 -6.11 5.66 -4.76
C GLU A 49 -5.44 5.01 -3.54
N LEU A 50 -5.04 3.73 -3.65
CA LEU A 50 -4.37 3.01 -2.57
C LEU A 50 -3.06 3.69 -2.15
N LEU A 51 -2.22 4.09 -3.11
CA LEU A 51 -0.92 4.69 -2.84
C LEU A 51 -1.02 6.07 -2.18
N CYS A 52 -2.06 6.85 -2.48
CA CYS A 52 -2.26 8.18 -1.89
C CYS A 52 -3.05 8.14 -0.56
N GLU A 53 -4.13 7.37 -0.50
CA GLU A 53 -5.04 7.37 0.64
C GLU A 53 -4.50 6.59 1.84
N ILE A 54 -3.77 5.49 1.62
CA ILE A 54 -3.23 4.68 2.73
C ILE A 54 -2.20 5.48 3.56
N PRO A 55 -1.21 6.18 2.98
CA PRO A 55 -0.33 7.07 3.74
C PRO A 55 -1.09 8.16 4.49
N ARG A 56 -2.12 8.76 3.87
CA ARG A 56 -2.95 9.82 4.45
C ARG A 56 -3.74 9.35 5.67
N LEU A 57 -4.20 8.10 5.65
CA LEU A 57 -4.98 7.47 6.71
C LEU A 57 -4.14 6.56 7.62
N CYS A 58 -2.81 6.59 7.52
CA CYS A 58 -1.98 5.57 8.14
C CYS A 58 -2.14 5.48 9.66
N GLU A 59 -2.25 6.62 10.36
CA GLU A 59 -2.47 6.65 11.81
C GLU A 59 -3.82 6.05 12.21
N GLU A 60 -4.87 6.31 11.41
CA GLU A 60 -6.21 5.76 11.66
C GLU A 60 -6.23 4.24 11.42
N LEU A 61 -5.63 3.80 10.30
CA LEU A 61 -5.51 2.38 9.95
C LEU A 61 -4.68 1.62 11.00
N ASP A 62 -3.55 2.19 11.42
CA ASP A 62 -2.70 1.61 12.46
C ASP A 62 -3.46 1.54 13.79
N GLY A 63 -4.33 2.51 14.11
CA GLY A 63 -5.21 2.48 15.27
C GLY A 63 -6.21 1.31 15.27
N HIS A 64 -6.67 0.86 14.10
CA HIS A 64 -7.50 -0.34 13.95
C HIS A 64 -6.69 -1.64 14.00
N ILE A 65 -5.44 -1.62 13.53
CA ILE A 65 -4.57 -2.80 13.44
C ILE A 65 -3.92 -3.13 14.79
N ILE A 66 -3.36 -2.13 15.48
CA ILE A 66 -2.56 -2.30 16.71
C ILE A 66 -3.27 -3.15 17.78
N PRO A 67 -4.57 -2.97 18.10
CA PRO A 67 -5.26 -3.77 19.11
C PRO A 67 -5.36 -5.27 18.79
N LEU A 68 -5.20 -5.64 17.51
CA LEU A 68 -5.32 -7.01 17.02
C LEU A 68 -3.96 -7.71 16.90
N LEU A 69 -2.85 -6.97 17.08
CA LEU A 69 -1.50 -7.53 16.97
C LEU A 69 -1.03 -8.14 18.29
N ALA A 70 -0.38 -9.29 18.20
CA ALA A 70 0.29 -9.93 19.33
C ALA A 70 1.66 -9.30 19.67
N ARG A 71 2.14 -8.39 18.83
CA ARG A 71 3.44 -7.71 18.93
C ARG A 71 3.31 -6.23 18.52
N PRO A 72 4.24 -5.36 18.92
CA PRO A 72 4.26 -3.97 18.45
C PRO A 72 4.30 -3.87 16.93
N LEU A 73 3.62 -2.86 16.36
CA LEU A 73 3.60 -2.63 14.90
C LEU A 73 5.00 -2.37 14.32
N ALA A 74 5.92 -1.82 15.12
CA ALA A 74 7.31 -1.59 14.73
C ALA A 74 8.11 -2.90 14.53
N GLU A 75 7.66 -4.02 15.09
CA GLU A 75 8.27 -5.35 14.94
C GLU A 75 7.63 -6.17 13.81
N VAL A 76 6.59 -5.63 13.16
CA VAL A 76 5.96 -6.24 11.98
C VAL A 76 6.82 -5.92 10.77
N ASP A 77 7.06 -6.92 9.91
CA ASP A 77 7.85 -6.72 8.70
C ASP A 77 7.21 -5.64 7.80
N PRO A 78 7.99 -4.76 7.14
CA PRO A 78 7.42 -3.69 6.32
C PRO A 78 6.48 -4.16 5.20
N VAL A 79 6.69 -5.37 4.67
CA VAL A 79 5.79 -5.99 3.68
C VAL A 79 4.48 -6.42 4.35
N GLU A 80 4.56 -7.09 5.50
CA GLU A 80 3.38 -7.47 6.30
C GLU A 80 2.58 -6.22 6.70
N ARG A 81 3.27 -5.15 7.11
CA ARG A 81 2.66 -3.87 7.49
C ARG A 81 1.96 -3.19 6.30
N ALA A 82 2.56 -3.24 5.11
CA ALA A 82 1.91 -2.76 3.88
C ALA A 82 0.60 -3.53 3.60
N ILE A 83 0.65 -4.87 3.70
CA ILE A 83 -0.50 -5.74 3.46
C ILE A 83 -1.60 -5.48 4.50
N LEU A 84 -1.24 -5.35 5.78
CA LEU A 84 -2.20 -5.06 6.86
C LEU A 84 -2.89 -3.71 6.64
N ARG A 85 -2.14 -2.66 6.31
CA ARG A 85 -2.70 -1.33 6.02
C ARG A 85 -3.60 -1.34 4.80
N LEU A 86 -3.19 -2.00 3.72
CA LEU A 86 -4.02 -2.17 2.53
C LEU A 86 -5.31 -2.93 2.85
N GLY A 87 -5.22 -4.06 3.57
CA GLY A 87 -6.38 -4.84 3.95
C GLY A 87 -7.32 -4.07 4.90
N ALA A 88 -6.77 -3.30 5.84
CA ALA A 88 -7.55 -2.45 6.73
C ALA A 88 -8.28 -1.34 5.97
N TYR A 89 -7.63 -0.74 4.96
CA TYR A 89 -8.25 0.27 4.10
C TYR A 89 -9.42 -0.30 3.30
N GLU A 90 -9.27 -1.48 2.70
CA GLU A 90 -10.34 -2.11 1.90
C GLU A 90 -11.53 -2.64 2.72
N LEU A 91 -11.32 -2.95 4.01
CA LEU A 91 -12.35 -3.50 4.90
C LEU A 91 -13.11 -2.42 5.68
N LYS A 92 -12.58 -1.20 5.70
CA LYS A 92 -13.22 -0.03 6.33
C LYS A 92 -14.48 0.37 5.57
#